data_AF-A0A2C7ABR6-F1
#
_entry.id   AF-A0A2C7ABR6-F1
#
_cell.length_a   1.000
_cell.length_b   1.000
_cell.length_c   1.000
_cell.angle_alpha   90.00
_cell.angle_beta   90.00
_cell.angle_gamma   90.00
#
_symmetry.space_group_name_H-M   'P 1'
#
loop_
_entity.id
_entity.type
_entity.pdbx_description
1 polymer ?
#
loop_
_entity_poly.entity_id
_entity_poly.type
_entity_poly.pdbx_seq_one_letter_code
_entity_poly.pdbx_strand_id
1 'polypeptide(L)'
;MDAWSGLALGFGNALTVTNLGWALLGCFLGTAIGVLPGIGPALTIALLLPITFQVSATGAFILFCGVFYGAMYGGSTTSILLNTPGESGSIITALEGAKMARSGRAGPALVTAAVGSFIAGTIGTLGISFLGPVVVELALKLGPAEYFSLMVLCFVTVSAVLGGSALRGLASLGLGLMIGLVGIDLQTGQPRLTFGVPELLDGIDVVLVAVALFAVGETLHLAWRHVEGRQEVREVGRLMMTKEDWKRSTGPWFRGALLGFPFGVMPAGGTEMPTMLSYYAERKLSKHPEEFGTTGAIEGVAGPEAANNAAAAGILVPMLTLGLPTSATAAIMLSAFQSYGIQPGPLLFTGQAELVWTLIASLYIANIMLVVLNLPLVG
;
A
#
# COMPACT_ATOMS: atom_id res chain seq x y z
N MET A 1 -24.83 10.18 1.20
CA MET A 1 -24.31 10.65 2.50
C MET A 1 -23.13 11.56 2.17
N ASP A 2 -23.10 12.77 2.71
CA ASP A 2 -21.97 13.68 2.50
C ASP A 2 -20.74 13.23 3.31
N ALA A 3 -19.55 13.69 2.92
CA ALA A 3 -18.31 13.20 3.51
C ALA A 3 -18.20 13.46 5.02
N TRP A 4 -18.78 14.55 5.51
CA TRP A 4 -18.75 14.92 6.93
C TRP A 4 -19.58 13.98 7.79
N SER A 5 -20.82 13.67 7.38
CA SER A 5 -21.65 12.72 8.11
C SER A 5 -21.09 11.30 8.02
N GLY A 6 -20.50 10.93 6.88
CA GLY A 6 -19.77 9.68 6.72
C GLY A 6 -18.61 9.56 7.70
N LEU A 7 -17.75 10.57 7.80
CA LEU A 7 -16.65 10.58 8.76
C LEU A 7 -17.14 10.52 10.21
N ALA A 8 -18.21 11.25 10.55
CA ALA A 8 -18.78 11.20 11.90
C ALA A 8 -19.24 9.79 12.28
N LEU A 9 -19.94 9.10 11.37
CA LEU A 9 -20.33 7.70 11.52
C LEU A 9 -19.08 6.80 11.66
N GLY A 10 -18.12 6.98 10.76
CA GLY A 10 -16.89 6.19 10.72
C GLY A 10 -16.08 6.29 12.01
N PHE A 11 -15.89 7.51 12.55
CA PHE A 11 -15.19 7.71 13.81
C PHE A 11 -15.95 7.13 15.00
N GLY A 12 -17.30 7.19 14.99
CA GLY A 12 -18.12 6.57 16.03
C GLY A 12 -17.84 5.07 16.18
N ASN A 13 -17.65 4.37 15.07
CA ASN A 13 -17.35 2.95 15.05
C ASN A 13 -15.85 2.64 15.18
N ALA A 14 -14.99 3.44 14.57
CA ALA A 14 -13.54 3.19 14.55
C ALA A 14 -12.90 3.39 15.94
N LEU A 15 -13.47 4.24 16.78
CA LEU A 15 -13.01 4.48 18.15
C LEU A 15 -13.48 3.44 19.16
N THR A 16 -14.23 2.42 18.74
CA THR A 16 -14.57 1.29 19.61
C THR A 16 -13.31 0.51 20.00
N VAL A 17 -13.27 -0.02 21.24
CA VAL A 17 -12.10 -0.73 21.77
C VAL A 17 -11.66 -1.88 20.87
N THR A 18 -12.62 -2.62 20.31
CA THR A 18 -12.35 -3.72 19.38
C THR A 18 -11.64 -3.24 18.10
N ASN A 19 -12.14 -2.18 17.47
CA ASN A 19 -11.56 -1.64 16.24
C ASN A 19 -10.21 -0.96 16.48
N LEU A 20 -10.04 -0.27 17.61
CA LEU A 20 -8.74 0.24 18.04
C LEU A 20 -7.72 -0.90 18.25
N GLY A 21 -8.16 -2.02 18.83
CA GLY A 21 -7.34 -3.22 18.99
C GLY A 21 -6.88 -3.80 17.65
N TRP A 22 -7.78 -3.94 16.68
CA TRP A 22 -7.44 -4.39 15.34
C TRP A 22 -6.52 -3.41 14.59
N ALA A 23 -6.77 -2.10 14.73
CA ALA A 23 -5.92 -1.08 14.14
C ALA A 23 -4.50 -1.14 14.72
N LEU A 24 -4.37 -1.24 16.05
CA LEU A 24 -3.09 -1.37 16.73
C LEU A 24 -2.34 -2.63 16.32
N LEU A 25 -3.03 -3.78 16.31
CA LEU A 25 -2.45 -5.05 15.89
C LEU A 25 -2.00 -4.99 14.43
N GLY A 26 -2.80 -4.40 13.55
CA GLY A 26 -2.49 -4.26 12.13
C GLY A 26 -1.28 -3.36 11.92
N CYS A 27 -1.25 -2.20 12.57
CA CYS A 27 -0.11 -1.28 12.53
C CYS A 27 1.16 -1.94 13.06
N PHE A 28 1.08 -2.64 14.19
CA PHE A 28 2.20 -3.34 14.80
C PHE A 28 2.74 -4.46 13.88
N LEU A 29 1.87 -5.35 13.41
CA LEU A 29 2.27 -6.44 12.50
C LEU A 29 2.81 -5.89 11.18
N GLY A 30 2.16 -4.87 10.62
CA GLY A 30 2.60 -4.19 9.43
C GLY A 30 4.00 -3.61 9.58
N THR A 31 4.25 -2.87 10.66
CA THR A 31 5.58 -2.32 10.94
C THR A 31 6.61 -3.43 11.17
N ALA A 32 6.30 -4.43 11.99
CA ALA A 32 7.20 -5.53 12.29
C ALA A 32 7.61 -6.30 11.02
N ILE A 33 6.66 -6.56 10.13
CA ILE A 33 6.91 -7.27 8.87
C ILE A 33 7.55 -6.35 7.83
N GLY A 34 7.18 -5.08 7.77
CA GLY A 34 7.82 -4.11 6.87
C GLY A 34 9.30 -3.93 7.14
N VAL A 35 9.75 -4.15 8.39
CA VAL A 35 11.18 -4.15 8.73
C VAL A 35 11.89 -5.40 8.19
N LEU A 36 11.19 -6.50 7.92
CA LEU A 36 11.79 -7.71 7.35
C LEU A 36 12.11 -7.50 5.87
N PRO A 37 13.39 -7.61 5.45
CA PRO A 37 13.76 -7.39 4.06
C PRO A 37 13.08 -8.40 3.13
N GLY A 38 12.49 -7.89 2.04
CA GLY A 38 11.85 -8.72 1.01
C GLY A 38 10.45 -9.23 1.34
N ILE A 39 9.87 -8.87 2.49
CA ILE A 39 8.49 -9.25 2.84
C ILE A 39 7.56 -8.05 2.69
N GLY A 40 6.68 -8.12 1.69
CA GLY A 40 5.71 -7.05 1.38
C GLY A 40 4.36 -7.17 2.13
N PRO A 41 3.51 -6.13 2.06
CA PRO A 41 2.18 -6.15 2.65
C PRO A 41 1.23 -7.11 1.93
N ALA A 42 1.37 -7.31 0.62
CA ALA A 42 0.54 -8.26 -0.13
C ALA A 42 0.66 -9.69 0.43
N LEU A 43 1.90 -10.12 0.70
CA LEU A 43 2.21 -11.39 1.36
C LEU A 43 1.62 -11.45 2.76
N THR A 44 1.83 -10.41 3.56
CA THR A 44 1.31 -10.35 4.93
C THR A 44 -0.21 -10.49 4.97
N ILE A 45 -0.92 -9.73 4.14
CA ILE A 45 -2.39 -9.78 4.07
C ILE A 45 -2.85 -11.16 3.59
N ALA A 46 -2.18 -11.76 2.60
CA ALA A 46 -2.48 -13.10 2.13
C ALA A 46 -2.35 -14.17 3.24
N LEU A 47 -1.34 -14.04 4.11
CA LEU A 47 -1.14 -14.94 5.25
C LEU A 47 -2.17 -14.72 6.37
N LEU A 48 -2.64 -13.49 6.56
CA LEU A 48 -3.64 -13.16 7.56
C LEU A 48 -5.06 -13.53 7.11
N LEU A 49 -5.34 -13.55 5.80
CA LEU A 49 -6.68 -13.78 5.26
C LEU A 49 -7.37 -15.04 5.83
N PRO A 50 -6.76 -16.24 5.84
CA PRO A 50 -7.39 -17.42 6.43
C PRO A 50 -7.66 -17.28 7.94
N ILE A 51 -6.77 -16.57 8.66
CA ILE A 51 -6.88 -16.36 10.11
C ILE A 51 -8.04 -15.41 10.43
N THR A 52 -8.30 -14.44 9.54
CA THR A 52 -9.32 -13.42 9.76
C THR A 52 -10.75 -13.89 9.53
N PHE A 53 -11.01 -15.07 8.95
CA PHE A 53 -12.39 -15.50 8.64
C PHE A 53 -13.35 -15.57 9.84
N GLN A 54 -12.83 -15.65 11.07
CA GLN A 54 -13.64 -15.59 12.29
C GLN A 54 -13.84 -14.16 12.84
N VAL A 55 -13.18 -13.17 12.22
CA VAL A 55 -13.25 -11.75 12.57
C VAL A 55 -14.32 -11.08 11.72
N SER A 56 -15.03 -10.10 12.29
CA SER A 56 -15.95 -9.26 11.51
C SER A 56 -15.23 -8.61 10.32
N ALA A 57 -15.89 -8.48 9.17
CA ALA A 57 -15.31 -7.86 7.98
C ALA A 57 -14.68 -6.48 8.29
N THR A 58 -15.39 -5.62 9.02
CA THR A 58 -14.87 -4.30 9.43
C THR A 58 -13.54 -4.42 10.18
N GLY A 59 -13.46 -5.27 11.21
CA GLY A 59 -12.22 -5.50 11.96
C GLY A 59 -11.08 -6.08 11.10
N ALA A 60 -11.39 -7.00 10.19
CA ALA A 60 -10.41 -7.57 9.26
C ALA A 60 -9.84 -6.52 8.30
N PHE A 61 -10.68 -5.65 7.72
CA PHE A 61 -10.19 -4.58 6.83
C PHE A 61 -9.42 -3.50 7.58
N ILE A 62 -9.80 -3.18 8.82
CA ILE A 62 -9.00 -2.30 9.68
C ILE A 62 -7.62 -2.91 9.91
N LEU A 63 -7.54 -4.21 10.22
CA LEU A 63 -6.27 -4.93 10.36
C LEU A 63 -5.44 -4.87 9.07
N PHE A 64 -6.03 -5.19 7.91
CA PHE A 64 -5.34 -5.19 6.62
C PHE A 64 -4.83 -3.80 6.21
N CYS A 65 -5.62 -2.75 6.42
CA CYS A 65 -5.19 -1.38 6.19
C CYS A 65 -4.07 -0.96 7.15
N GLY A 66 -4.15 -1.34 8.42
CA GLY A 66 -3.08 -1.14 9.39
C GLY A 66 -1.79 -1.85 8.98
N VAL A 67 -1.89 -3.09 8.48
CA VAL A 67 -0.75 -3.83 7.91
C VAL A 67 -0.17 -3.10 6.71
N PHE A 68 -1.01 -2.65 5.79
CA PHE A 68 -0.57 -1.98 4.57
C PHE A 68 0.21 -0.69 4.88
N TYR A 69 -0.34 0.19 5.72
CA TYR A 69 0.35 1.42 6.10
C TYR A 69 1.57 1.12 6.99
N GLY A 70 1.45 0.18 7.92
CA GLY A 70 2.55 -0.22 8.78
C GLY A 70 3.74 -0.77 8.01
N ALA A 71 3.50 -1.54 6.94
CA ALA A 71 4.54 -2.05 6.07
C ALA A 71 5.26 -0.94 5.31
N MET A 72 4.56 0.14 4.90
CA MET A 72 5.21 1.31 4.29
C MET A 72 6.17 1.99 5.29
N TYR A 73 5.73 2.15 6.53
CA TYR A 73 6.57 2.71 7.60
C TYR A 73 7.79 1.82 7.90
N GLY A 74 7.57 0.53 8.18
CA GLY A 74 8.66 -0.41 8.48
C GLY A 74 9.62 -0.60 7.31
N GLY A 75 9.10 -0.60 6.08
CA GLY A 75 9.89 -0.70 4.86
C GLY A 75 10.85 0.47 4.68
N SER A 76 10.48 1.68 5.12
CA SER A 76 11.37 2.84 5.13
C SER A 76 12.55 2.64 6.10
N THR A 77 12.33 2.03 7.26
CA THR A 77 13.38 1.74 8.26
C THR A 77 14.45 0.82 7.67
N THR A 78 14.05 -0.29 7.04
CA THR A 78 14.98 -1.24 6.43
C THR A 78 15.65 -0.67 5.18
N SER A 79 14.94 0.15 4.42
CA SER A 79 15.51 0.89 3.28
C SER A 79 16.62 1.85 3.74
N ILE A 80 16.39 2.59 4.83
CA ILE A 80 17.33 3.59 5.37
C ILE A 80 18.53 2.92 6.06
N LEU A 81 18.31 1.92 6.91
CA LEU A 81 19.38 1.34 7.73
C LEU A 81 20.15 0.24 6.99
N LEU A 82 19.46 -0.58 6.19
CA LEU A 82 20.00 -1.79 5.59
C LEU A 82 20.10 -1.73 4.07
N ASN A 83 19.65 -0.63 3.44
CA ASN A 83 19.65 -0.46 1.97
C ASN A 83 18.99 -1.64 1.23
N THR A 84 18.02 -2.28 1.87
CA THR A 84 17.32 -3.45 1.35
C THR A 84 15.82 -3.15 1.35
N PRO A 85 15.31 -2.45 0.34
CA PRO A 85 13.90 -2.06 0.30
C PRO A 85 13.00 -3.29 0.24
N GLY A 86 11.97 -3.32 1.09
CA GLY A 86 10.93 -4.36 1.05
C GLY A 86 9.91 -4.14 -0.07
N GLU A 87 9.75 -2.89 -0.52
CA GLU A 87 8.79 -2.48 -1.53
C GLU A 87 9.45 -1.63 -2.62
N SER A 88 8.93 -1.72 -3.84
CA SER A 88 9.44 -1.01 -5.02
C SER A 88 9.41 0.51 -4.84
N GLY A 89 8.36 1.05 -4.20
CA GLY A 89 8.24 2.47 -3.87
C GLY A 89 9.33 3.00 -2.93
N SER A 90 9.89 2.14 -2.07
CA SER A 90 10.91 2.51 -1.08
C SER A 90 12.33 2.48 -1.63
N ILE A 91 12.54 2.01 -2.88
CA ILE A 91 13.86 1.98 -3.52
C ILE A 91 14.48 3.38 -3.56
N ILE A 92 13.67 4.39 -3.87
CA ILE A 92 14.12 5.78 -3.95
C ILE A 92 14.52 6.30 -2.55
N THR A 93 13.76 5.94 -1.52
CA THR A 93 14.11 6.23 -0.12
C THR A 93 15.46 5.60 0.25
N ALA A 94 15.73 4.36 -0.18
CA ALA A 94 17.01 3.69 0.09
C ALA A 94 18.21 4.42 -0.54
N LEU A 95 18.04 5.02 -1.74
CA LEU A 95 19.12 5.72 -2.45
C LEU A 95 19.78 6.82 -1.61
N GLU A 96 18.97 7.62 -0.91
CA GLU A 96 19.46 8.73 -0.08
C GLU A 96 19.47 8.39 1.41
N GLY A 97 18.46 7.68 1.90
CA GLY A 97 18.34 7.27 3.29
C GLY A 97 19.52 6.44 3.76
N ALA A 98 19.98 5.47 2.95
CA ALA A 98 21.14 4.66 3.28
C ALA A 98 22.45 5.47 3.28
N LYS A 99 22.53 6.56 2.51
CA LYS A 99 23.68 7.48 2.52
C LYS A 99 23.65 8.38 3.75
N MET A 100 22.49 8.90 4.10
CA MET A 100 22.29 9.64 5.35
C MET A 100 22.66 8.78 6.57
N ALA A 101 22.25 7.50 6.58
CA ALA A 101 22.63 6.58 7.63
C ALA A 101 24.16 6.37 7.67
N ARG A 102 24.80 6.17 6.52
CA ARG A 102 26.27 6.06 6.41
C ARG A 102 27.03 7.30 6.85
N SER A 103 26.42 8.48 6.75
CA SER A 103 27.01 9.75 7.20
C SER A 103 26.69 10.09 8.66
N GLY A 104 26.16 9.13 9.45
CA GLY A 104 25.85 9.32 10.87
C GLY A 104 24.54 10.08 11.13
N ARG A 105 23.69 10.22 10.10
CA ARG A 105 22.39 10.91 10.13
C ARG A 105 21.21 9.94 9.99
N ALA A 106 21.33 8.72 10.52
CA ALA A 106 20.27 7.72 10.46
C ALA A 106 18.99 8.19 11.17
N GLY A 107 19.10 8.77 12.37
CA GLY A 107 17.95 9.30 13.10
C GLY A 107 17.16 10.36 12.30
N PRO A 108 17.78 11.44 11.79
CA PRO A 108 17.10 12.39 10.92
C PRO A 108 16.42 11.76 9.70
N ALA A 109 17.03 10.76 9.06
CA ALA A 109 16.44 10.06 7.93
C ALA A 109 15.17 9.28 8.34
N LEU A 110 15.21 8.59 9.48
CA LEU A 110 14.08 7.83 10.00
C LEU A 110 12.94 8.76 10.49
N VAL A 111 13.28 9.84 11.22
CA VAL A 111 12.27 10.82 11.67
C VAL A 111 11.60 11.50 10.47
N THR A 112 12.38 11.93 9.46
CA THR A 112 11.80 12.61 8.31
C THR A 112 10.93 11.67 7.46
N ALA A 113 11.26 10.38 7.42
CA ALA A 113 10.45 9.35 6.79
C ALA A 113 9.13 9.18 7.55
N ALA A 114 9.17 8.86 8.85
CA ALA A 114 7.97 8.62 9.65
C ALA A 114 7.01 9.82 9.70
N VAL A 115 7.54 11.04 9.84
CA VAL A 115 6.73 12.27 9.82
C VAL A 115 6.21 12.57 8.41
N GLY A 116 7.02 12.33 7.38
CA GLY A 116 6.60 12.48 5.99
C GLY A 116 5.47 11.54 5.63
N SER A 117 5.58 10.27 6.01
CA SER A 117 4.53 9.25 5.88
C SER A 117 3.25 9.67 6.60
N PHE A 118 3.35 10.30 7.78
CA PHE A 118 2.18 10.75 8.53
C PHE A 118 1.45 11.90 7.85
N ILE A 119 2.20 12.92 7.43
CA ILE A 119 1.64 14.09 6.73
C ILE A 119 1.02 13.64 5.41
N ALA A 120 1.75 12.85 4.63
CA ALA A 120 1.29 12.33 3.35
C ALA A 120 0.12 11.37 3.48
N GLY A 121 0.18 10.46 4.46
CA GLY A 121 -0.91 9.54 4.79
C GLY A 121 -2.16 10.31 5.19
N THR A 122 -2.04 11.35 6.03
CA THR A 122 -3.17 12.21 6.42
C THR A 122 -3.76 12.95 5.21
N ILE A 123 -2.92 13.55 4.36
CA ILE A 123 -3.37 14.21 3.12
C ILE A 123 -4.03 13.20 2.18
N GLY A 124 -3.47 12.00 2.06
CA GLY A 124 -4.01 10.91 1.27
C GLY A 124 -5.37 10.45 1.80
N THR A 125 -5.53 10.24 3.10
CA THR A 125 -6.81 9.86 3.72
C THR A 125 -7.86 10.97 3.59
N LEU A 126 -7.46 12.25 3.67
CA LEU A 126 -8.33 13.38 3.30
C LEU A 126 -8.75 13.28 1.83
N GLY A 127 -7.81 12.99 0.95
CA GLY A 127 -8.06 12.71 -0.47
C GLY A 127 -9.11 11.61 -0.64
N ILE A 128 -8.96 10.45 0.01
CA ILE A 128 -9.95 9.36 -0.05
C ILE A 128 -11.32 9.83 0.45
N SER A 129 -11.36 10.54 1.59
CA SER A 129 -12.61 10.96 2.25
C SER A 129 -13.45 11.91 1.38
N PHE A 130 -12.81 12.82 0.66
CA PHE A 130 -13.49 13.85 -0.13
C PHE A 130 -13.55 13.54 -1.63
N LEU A 131 -12.51 12.93 -2.20
CA LEU A 131 -12.48 12.55 -3.61
C LEU A 131 -13.20 11.22 -3.85
N GLY A 132 -13.23 10.32 -2.88
CA GLY A 132 -13.93 9.03 -2.99
C GLY A 132 -15.38 9.16 -3.44
N PRO A 133 -16.22 9.96 -2.75
CA PRO A 133 -17.60 10.21 -3.18
C PRO A 133 -17.71 10.77 -4.61
N VAL A 134 -16.81 11.67 -5.01
CA VAL A 134 -16.77 12.25 -6.36
C VAL A 134 -16.45 11.18 -7.41
N VAL A 135 -15.50 10.29 -7.11
CA VAL A 135 -15.16 9.17 -8.00
C VAL A 135 -16.32 8.18 -8.10
N VAL A 136 -17.04 7.92 -7.00
CA VAL A 136 -18.26 7.08 -7.02
C VAL A 136 -19.33 7.68 -7.95
N GLU A 137 -19.59 8.98 -7.87
CA GLU A 137 -20.55 9.65 -8.76
C GLU A 137 -20.15 9.58 -10.23
N LEU A 138 -18.85 9.68 -10.52
CA LEU A 138 -18.34 9.50 -11.88
C LEU A 138 -18.49 8.04 -12.33
N ALA A 139 -18.19 7.09 -11.45
CA ALA A 139 -18.25 5.67 -11.73
C ALA A 139 -19.68 5.19 -12.02
N LEU A 140 -20.68 5.74 -11.32
CA LEU A 140 -22.10 5.43 -11.55
C LEU A 140 -22.60 5.88 -12.93
N LYS A 141 -21.86 6.76 -13.63
CA LYS A 141 -22.18 7.18 -15.00
C LYS A 141 -21.57 6.28 -16.06
N LEU A 142 -20.67 5.36 -15.68
CA LEU A 142 -20.03 4.46 -16.62
C LEU A 142 -20.97 3.31 -16.98
N GLY A 143 -21.10 3.05 -18.29
CA GLY A 143 -21.79 1.87 -18.77
C GLY A 143 -20.90 0.62 -18.69
N PRO A 144 -21.45 -0.56 -19.02
CA PRO A 144 -20.70 -1.81 -19.02
C PRO A 144 -19.47 -1.78 -19.94
N ALA A 145 -19.55 -1.10 -21.09
CA ALA A 145 -18.46 -1.03 -22.07
C ALA A 145 -17.29 -0.17 -21.59
N GLU A 146 -17.59 0.98 -20.97
CA GLU A 146 -16.60 1.88 -20.39
C GLU A 146 -15.92 1.21 -19.19
N TYR A 147 -16.69 0.56 -18.33
CA TYR A 147 -16.18 -0.17 -17.18
C TYR A 147 -15.29 -1.34 -17.59
N PHE A 148 -15.69 -2.12 -18.60
CA PHE A 148 -14.86 -3.17 -19.19
C PHE A 148 -13.55 -2.62 -19.76
N SER A 149 -13.62 -1.50 -20.48
CA SER A 149 -12.43 -0.86 -21.07
C SER A 149 -11.47 -0.35 -19.98
N LEU A 150 -11.98 0.18 -18.87
CA LEU A 150 -11.18 0.58 -17.71
C LEU A 150 -10.54 -0.64 -17.01
N MET A 151 -11.26 -1.76 -16.89
CA MET A 151 -10.70 -3.01 -16.37
C MET A 151 -9.54 -3.50 -17.24
N VAL A 152 -9.73 -3.55 -18.56
CA VAL A 152 -8.69 -3.96 -19.52
C VAL A 152 -7.48 -3.03 -19.43
N LEU A 153 -7.71 -1.71 -19.41
CA LEU A 153 -6.64 -0.72 -19.24
C LEU A 153 -5.89 -0.96 -17.94
N CYS A 154 -6.59 -1.08 -16.81
CA CYS A 154 -5.98 -1.28 -15.51
C CYS A 154 -5.12 -2.55 -15.48
N PHE A 155 -5.66 -3.69 -15.92
CA PHE A 155 -4.91 -4.94 -15.94
C PHE A 155 -3.69 -4.89 -16.87
N VAL A 156 -3.87 -4.41 -18.10
CA VAL A 156 -2.77 -4.32 -19.08
C VAL A 156 -1.67 -3.40 -18.54
N THR A 157 -2.02 -2.22 -18.01
CA THR A 157 -1.03 -1.26 -17.57
C THR A 157 -0.35 -1.70 -16.27
N VAL A 158 -1.08 -2.24 -15.29
CA VAL A 158 -0.48 -2.80 -14.06
C VAL A 158 0.49 -3.94 -14.41
N SER A 159 0.10 -4.86 -15.28
CA SER A 159 0.95 -5.97 -15.69
C SER A 159 2.14 -5.54 -16.55
N ALA A 160 1.99 -4.54 -17.40
CA ALA A 160 3.06 -4.08 -18.29
C ALA A 160 4.06 -3.13 -17.62
N VAL A 161 3.61 -2.29 -16.67
CA VAL A 161 4.41 -1.21 -16.08
C VAL A 161 5.08 -1.61 -14.77
N LEU A 162 4.46 -2.43 -13.93
CA LEU A 162 5.04 -2.80 -12.63
C LEU A 162 6.12 -3.90 -12.74
N GLY A 163 6.23 -4.58 -13.89
CA GLY A 163 7.19 -5.67 -14.09
C GLY A 163 8.42 -5.25 -14.89
N GLY A 164 9.56 -5.95 -14.67
CA GLY A 164 10.77 -5.77 -15.49
C GLY A 164 10.62 -6.22 -16.95
N SER A 165 9.51 -6.85 -17.32
CA SER A 165 9.19 -7.25 -18.69
C SER A 165 7.68 -7.28 -18.90
N ALA A 166 7.19 -6.46 -19.84
CA ALA A 166 5.78 -6.44 -20.21
C ALA A 166 5.28 -7.80 -20.70
N LEU A 167 6.12 -8.57 -21.42
CA LEU A 167 5.76 -9.91 -21.88
C LEU A 167 5.49 -10.87 -20.72
N ARG A 168 6.37 -10.87 -19.70
CA ARG A 168 6.18 -11.72 -18.50
C ARG A 168 4.94 -11.30 -17.72
N GLY A 169 4.72 -10.00 -17.57
CA GLY A 169 3.53 -9.46 -16.91
C GLY A 169 2.24 -9.84 -17.62
N LEU A 170 2.14 -9.61 -18.94
CA LEU A 170 0.97 -9.94 -19.73
C LEU A 170 0.72 -11.46 -19.83
N ALA A 171 1.78 -12.27 -19.90
CA ALA A 171 1.65 -13.72 -19.84
C ALA A 171 1.11 -14.19 -18.48
N SER A 172 1.59 -13.58 -17.39
CA SER A 172 1.09 -13.88 -16.03
C SER A 172 -0.37 -13.44 -15.85
N LEU A 173 -0.75 -12.29 -16.41
CA LEU A 173 -2.14 -11.84 -16.45
C LEU A 173 -3.03 -12.83 -17.21
N GLY A 174 -2.60 -13.27 -18.40
CA GLY A 174 -3.35 -14.26 -19.18
C GLY A 174 -3.54 -15.58 -18.43
N LEU A 175 -2.48 -16.07 -17.78
CA LEU A 175 -2.54 -17.27 -16.94
C LEU A 175 -3.47 -17.07 -15.74
N GLY A 176 -3.40 -15.93 -15.06
CA GLY A 176 -4.29 -15.59 -13.95
C GLY A 176 -5.76 -15.52 -14.37
N LEU A 177 -6.05 -14.91 -15.54
CA LEU A 177 -7.41 -14.88 -16.10
C LEU A 177 -7.91 -16.27 -16.46
N MET A 178 -7.05 -17.14 -17.03
CA MET A 178 -7.41 -18.53 -17.30
C MET A 178 -7.76 -19.30 -16.02
N ILE A 179 -6.96 -19.13 -14.96
CA ILE A 179 -7.23 -19.75 -13.64
C ILE A 179 -8.53 -19.20 -13.05
N GLY A 180 -8.76 -17.89 -13.14
CA GLY A 180 -9.99 -17.25 -12.63
C GLY A 180 -11.26 -17.61 -13.39
N LEU A 181 -11.15 -18.19 -14.59
CA LEU A 181 -12.29 -18.71 -15.36
C LEU A 181 -12.70 -20.13 -14.96
N VAL A 182 -11.94 -20.82 -14.10
CA VAL A 182 -12.29 -22.15 -13.61
C VAL A 182 -13.45 -22.02 -12.61
N GLY A 183 -14.56 -22.71 -12.86
CA GLY A 183 -15.73 -22.70 -11.97
C GLY A 183 -17.05 -22.59 -12.71
N ILE A 184 -18.14 -22.47 -11.94
CA ILE A 184 -19.46 -22.12 -12.46
C ILE A 184 -19.50 -20.62 -12.81
N ASP A 185 -19.88 -20.30 -14.03
CA ASP A 185 -20.16 -18.92 -14.40
C ASP A 185 -21.41 -18.39 -13.68
N LEU A 186 -21.23 -17.39 -12.82
CA LEU A 186 -22.31 -16.79 -12.03
C LEU A 186 -23.41 -16.15 -12.88
N GLN A 187 -23.15 -15.81 -14.14
CA GLN A 187 -24.17 -15.23 -15.03
C GLN A 187 -25.00 -16.27 -15.78
N THR A 188 -24.35 -17.32 -16.30
CA THR A 188 -25.02 -18.31 -17.16
C THR A 188 -25.28 -19.66 -16.47
N GLY A 189 -24.69 -19.89 -15.30
CA GLY A 189 -24.73 -21.16 -14.57
C GLY A 189 -23.94 -22.30 -15.23
N GLN A 190 -23.19 -22.01 -16.31
CA GLN A 190 -22.45 -23.04 -17.05
C GLN A 190 -21.07 -23.29 -16.44
N PRO A 191 -20.61 -24.56 -16.37
CA PRO A 191 -19.26 -24.87 -15.94
C PRO A 191 -18.23 -24.40 -16.98
N ARG A 192 -17.18 -23.71 -16.53
CA ARG A 192 -16.05 -23.27 -17.34
C ARG A 192 -14.77 -23.91 -16.85
N LEU A 193 -14.00 -24.49 -17.77
CA LEU A 193 -12.67 -25.07 -17.51
C LEU A 193 -12.62 -26.05 -16.32
N THR A 194 -13.73 -26.76 -16.04
CA THR A 194 -13.80 -27.73 -14.93
C THR A 194 -13.36 -29.13 -15.33
N PHE A 195 -13.22 -29.40 -16.63
CA PHE A 195 -12.74 -30.68 -17.18
C PHE A 195 -13.43 -31.95 -16.64
N GLY A 196 -14.68 -31.83 -16.18
CA GLY A 196 -15.45 -32.94 -15.61
C GLY A 196 -15.10 -33.29 -14.16
N VAL A 197 -14.25 -32.50 -13.49
CA VAL A 197 -13.92 -32.65 -12.07
C VAL A 197 -14.92 -31.84 -11.23
N PRO A 198 -15.74 -32.48 -10.38
CA PRO A 198 -16.77 -31.79 -9.58
C PRO A 198 -16.21 -30.71 -8.66
N GLU A 199 -15.04 -30.92 -8.06
CA GLU A 199 -14.40 -29.98 -7.14
C GLU A 199 -14.01 -28.66 -7.83
N LEU A 200 -13.80 -28.67 -9.14
CA LEU A 200 -13.50 -27.47 -9.91
C LEU A 200 -14.75 -26.63 -10.21
N LEU A 201 -15.96 -27.10 -9.88
CA LEU A 201 -17.20 -26.31 -10.01
C LEU A 201 -17.22 -25.12 -9.04
N ASP A 202 -16.67 -25.31 -7.84
CA ASP A 202 -16.54 -24.25 -6.83
C ASP A 202 -15.48 -23.21 -7.21
N GLY A 203 -14.71 -23.47 -8.26
CA GLY A 203 -13.59 -22.65 -8.71
C GLY A 203 -12.35 -22.85 -7.85
N ILE A 204 -11.33 -22.02 -8.08
CA ILE A 204 -10.08 -22.08 -7.34
C ILE A 204 -10.12 -21.04 -6.22
N ASP A 205 -9.97 -21.52 -4.98
CA ASP A 205 -9.97 -20.68 -3.79
C ASP A 205 -8.88 -19.59 -3.88
N VAL A 206 -9.30 -18.34 -3.75
CA VAL A 206 -8.41 -17.18 -3.93
C VAL A 206 -7.40 -17.07 -2.79
N VAL A 207 -7.75 -17.51 -1.57
CA VAL A 207 -6.83 -17.57 -0.44
C VAL A 207 -5.75 -18.61 -0.71
N LEU A 208 -6.12 -19.78 -1.26
CA LEU A 208 -5.17 -20.81 -1.66
C LEU A 208 -4.19 -20.29 -2.71
N VAL A 209 -4.68 -19.57 -3.73
CA VAL A 209 -3.83 -18.93 -4.75
C VAL A 209 -2.92 -17.88 -4.13
N ALA A 210 -3.44 -17.02 -3.24
CA ALA A 210 -2.65 -15.99 -2.58
C ALA A 210 -1.53 -16.59 -1.72
N VAL A 211 -1.81 -17.64 -0.94
CA VAL A 211 -0.81 -18.35 -0.14
C VAL A 211 0.22 -19.05 -1.04
N ALA A 212 -0.19 -19.69 -2.12
CA ALA A 212 0.72 -20.36 -3.05
C ALA A 212 1.66 -19.36 -3.75
N LEU A 213 1.13 -18.24 -4.25
CA LEU A 213 1.90 -17.25 -5.00
C LEU A 213 2.80 -16.41 -4.09
N PHE A 214 2.25 -15.86 -3.00
CA PHE A 214 3.00 -14.94 -2.15
C PHE A 214 3.78 -15.69 -1.07
N ALA A 215 3.16 -16.59 -0.30
CA ALA A 215 3.84 -17.18 0.86
C ALA A 215 4.81 -18.28 0.47
N VAL A 216 4.34 -19.28 -0.27
CA VAL A 216 5.18 -20.41 -0.69
C VAL A 216 6.21 -19.93 -1.71
N GLY A 217 5.79 -19.11 -2.69
CA GLY A 217 6.67 -18.52 -3.69
C GLY A 217 7.84 -17.73 -3.07
N GLU A 218 7.55 -16.80 -2.16
CA GLU A 218 8.60 -16.00 -1.50
C GLU A 218 9.49 -16.87 -0.60
N THR A 219 8.92 -17.84 0.13
CA THR A 219 9.69 -18.76 0.98
C THR A 219 10.71 -19.56 0.16
N LEU A 220 10.30 -20.10 -0.99
CA LEU A 220 11.20 -20.85 -1.88
C LEU A 220 12.26 -19.94 -2.48
N HIS A 221 11.90 -18.71 -2.87
CA HIS A 221 12.84 -17.72 -3.41
C HIS A 221 13.90 -17.30 -2.39
N LEU A 222 13.49 -17.03 -1.15
CA LEU A 222 14.39 -16.71 -0.05
C LEU A 222 15.27 -17.90 0.35
N ALA A 223 14.72 -19.12 0.39
CA ALA A 223 15.49 -20.33 0.67
C ALA A 223 16.55 -20.61 -0.41
N TRP A 224 16.25 -20.28 -1.66
CA TRP A 224 17.18 -20.41 -2.78
C TRP A 224 18.29 -19.35 -2.74
N ARG A 225 17.97 -18.11 -2.34
CA ARG A 225 18.97 -17.04 -2.20
C ARG A 225 19.75 -17.22 -0.90
N HIS A 226 20.98 -17.73 -1.00
CA HIS A 226 21.97 -17.55 0.06
C HIS A 226 22.17 -16.04 0.28
N VAL A 227 21.72 -15.52 1.43
CA VAL A 227 22.04 -14.16 1.85
C VAL A 227 23.51 -14.15 2.31
N GLU A 228 24.42 -13.99 1.36
CA GLU A 228 25.82 -13.71 1.66
C GLU A 228 25.96 -12.24 2.08
N GLY A 229 26.29 -12.02 3.35
CA GLY A 229 26.66 -10.71 3.87
C GLY A 229 26.32 -10.55 5.34
N ARG A 230 27.33 -10.28 6.18
CA ARG A 230 27.10 -9.75 7.52
C ARG A 230 26.39 -8.40 7.36
N GLN A 231 25.13 -8.32 7.76
CA GLN A 231 24.48 -7.03 7.93
C GLN A 231 25.17 -6.33 9.11
N GLU A 232 26.05 -5.38 8.80
CA GLU A 232 26.59 -4.49 9.83
C GLU A 232 25.43 -3.63 10.34
N VAL A 233 24.98 -3.93 11.56
CA VAL A 233 24.12 -3.03 12.33
C VAL A 233 24.95 -1.78 12.63
N ARG A 234 24.63 -0.67 11.97
CA ARG A 234 25.38 0.58 12.07
C ARG A 234 24.84 1.46 13.19
N GLU A 235 25.74 2.15 13.89
CA GLU A 235 25.35 3.10 14.94
C GLU A 235 24.43 4.19 14.38
N VAL A 236 23.34 4.46 15.11
CA VAL A 236 22.25 5.34 14.68
C VAL A 236 22.66 6.83 14.64
N GLY A 237 23.87 7.15 15.13
CA GLY A 237 24.42 8.51 15.10
C GLY A 237 23.49 9.50 15.80
N ARG A 238 23.21 10.63 15.16
CA ARG A 238 22.27 11.61 15.71
C ARG A 238 20.85 11.07 15.69
N LEU A 239 20.14 11.11 16.83
CA LEU A 239 18.78 10.58 16.96
C LEU A 239 17.68 11.53 16.44
N MET A 240 17.86 12.85 16.53
CA MET A 240 16.78 13.82 16.23
C MET A 240 17.14 14.83 15.13
N MET A 241 16.14 15.26 14.36
CA MET A 241 16.24 16.32 13.34
C MET A 241 16.64 17.68 13.93
N THR A 242 17.47 18.44 13.21
CA THR A 242 17.71 19.87 13.49
C THR A 242 16.52 20.75 13.09
N LYS A 243 16.46 21.99 13.57
CA LYS A 243 15.51 22.99 13.04
C LYS A 243 15.66 23.21 11.53
N GLU A 244 16.87 23.08 11.00
CA GLU A 244 17.13 23.19 9.57
C GLU A 244 16.55 21.99 8.80
N ASP A 245 16.71 20.78 9.34
CA ASP A 245 16.11 19.56 8.79
C ASP A 245 14.59 19.68 8.70
N TRP A 246 13.94 20.17 9.76
CA TRP A 246 12.50 20.43 9.74
C TRP A 246 12.11 21.40 8.62
N LYS A 247 12.83 22.52 8.50
CA LYS A 247 12.58 23.50 7.45
C LYS A 247 12.78 22.91 6.06
N ARG A 248 13.84 22.11 5.87
CA ARG A 248 14.17 21.44 4.60
C ARG A 248 13.16 20.36 4.23
N SER A 249 12.58 19.63 5.19
CA SER A 249 11.63 18.54 4.94
C SER A 249 10.17 18.98 4.74
N THR A 250 9.75 20.11 5.31
CA THR A 250 8.34 20.56 5.21
C THR A 250 7.83 20.71 3.77
N GLY A 251 8.56 21.44 2.92
CA GLY A 251 8.20 21.58 1.50
C GLY A 251 8.11 20.25 0.75
N PRO A 252 9.15 19.39 0.82
CA PRO A 252 9.13 18.06 0.23
C PRO A 252 7.96 17.18 0.69
N TRP A 253 7.58 17.19 1.97
CA TRP A 253 6.44 16.39 2.45
C TRP A 253 5.14 16.72 1.72
N PHE A 254 4.82 18.00 1.58
CA PHE A 254 3.61 18.42 0.87
C PHE A 254 3.69 18.18 -0.63
N ARG A 255 4.83 18.48 -1.27
CA ARG A 255 5.03 18.24 -2.71
C ARG A 255 4.96 16.75 -3.04
N GLY A 256 5.63 15.93 -2.24
CA GLY A 256 5.58 14.47 -2.32
C GLY A 256 4.15 13.97 -2.20
N ALA A 257 3.40 14.41 -1.18
CA ALA A 257 2.00 14.02 -1.02
C ALA A 257 1.11 14.39 -2.23
N LEU A 258 1.30 15.60 -2.78
CA LEU A 258 0.57 16.08 -3.96
C LEU A 258 0.94 15.34 -5.25
N LEU A 259 2.14 14.77 -5.34
CA LEU A 259 2.53 13.88 -6.44
C LEU A 259 2.03 12.46 -6.21
N GLY A 260 2.17 11.94 -5.00
CA GLY A 260 1.84 10.57 -4.63
C GLY A 260 0.36 10.24 -4.81
N PHE A 261 -0.52 11.02 -4.17
CA PHE A 261 -1.94 10.70 -4.12
C PHE A 261 -2.59 10.58 -5.51
N PRO A 262 -2.43 11.55 -6.45
CA PRO A 262 -3.01 11.42 -7.79
C PRO A 262 -2.50 10.20 -8.56
N PHE A 263 -1.21 9.86 -8.43
CA PHE A 263 -0.66 8.65 -9.05
C PHE A 263 -1.24 7.38 -8.44
N GLY A 264 -1.44 7.34 -7.11
CA GLY A 264 -2.12 6.21 -6.47
C GLY A 264 -3.56 6.02 -6.95
N VAL A 265 -4.29 7.13 -7.17
CA VAL A 265 -5.68 7.10 -7.66
C VAL A 265 -5.77 6.68 -9.13
N MET A 266 -4.77 7.04 -9.95
CA MET A 266 -4.75 6.68 -11.36
C MET A 266 -4.59 5.17 -11.54
N PRO A 267 -5.40 4.54 -12.42
CA PRO A 267 -5.17 3.17 -12.87
C PRO A 267 -3.73 3.03 -13.38
N ALA A 268 -2.96 2.15 -12.72
CA ALA A 268 -1.54 1.89 -12.98
C ALA A 268 -0.54 3.02 -12.69
N GLY A 269 -0.86 3.97 -11.80
CA GLY A 269 0.12 4.97 -11.37
C GLY A 269 1.15 4.45 -10.35
N GLY A 270 0.83 3.37 -9.63
CA GLY A 270 1.75 2.69 -8.71
C GLY A 270 2.37 3.61 -7.64
N THR A 271 3.44 3.14 -7.00
CA THR A 271 4.23 3.95 -6.05
C THR A 271 5.60 4.34 -6.61
N GLU A 272 6.08 3.66 -7.65
CA GLU A 272 7.42 3.79 -8.22
C GLU A 272 7.60 5.08 -9.02
N MET A 273 6.63 5.41 -9.88
CA MET A 273 6.65 6.63 -10.67
C MET A 273 6.58 7.91 -9.80
N PRO A 274 5.62 8.04 -8.86
CA PRO A 274 5.55 9.27 -8.04
C PRO A 274 6.75 9.45 -7.12
N THR A 275 7.32 8.38 -6.57
CA THR A 275 8.52 8.45 -5.72
C THR A 275 9.73 8.91 -6.51
N MET A 276 9.94 8.34 -7.71
CA MET A 276 11.01 8.74 -8.61
C MET A 276 10.85 10.19 -9.10
N LEU A 277 9.64 10.60 -9.49
CA LEU A 277 9.37 11.98 -9.90
C LEU A 277 9.59 12.97 -8.74
N SER A 278 9.17 12.61 -7.54
CA SER A 278 9.43 13.42 -6.34
C SER A 278 10.93 13.58 -6.12
N TYR A 279 11.72 12.52 -6.25
CA TYR A 279 13.18 12.61 -6.10
C TYR A 279 13.82 13.57 -7.10
N TYR A 280 13.45 13.48 -8.38
CA TYR A 280 13.95 14.40 -9.39
C TYR A 280 13.52 15.85 -9.14
N ALA A 281 12.28 16.07 -8.72
CA ALA A 281 11.78 17.38 -8.37
C ALA A 281 12.54 17.98 -7.19
N GLU A 282 12.73 17.22 -6.11
CA GLU A 282 13.44 17.68 -4.93
C GLU A 282 14.92 17.95 -5.21
N ARG A 283 15.57 17.12 -6.02
CA ARG A 283 16.96 17.38 -6.46
C ARG A 283 17.08 18.69 -7.24
N LYS A 284 16.10 19.00 -8.11
CA LYS A 284 16.09 20.22 -8.92
C LYS A 284 15.77 21.47 -8.11
N LEU A 285 14.91 21.35 -7.10
CA LEU A 285 14.46 22.46 -6.26
C LEU A 285 15.38 22.71 -5.05
N SER A 286 16.20 21.73 -4.67
CA SER A 286 17.09 21.86 -3.52
C SER A 286 18.15 22.93 -3.74
N LYS A 287 18.47 23.63 -2.65
CA LYS A 287 19.62 24.55 -2.58
C LYS A 287 20.94 23.81 -2.36
N HIS A 288 20.88 22.52 -2.04
CA HIS A 288 22.01 21.64 -1.76
C HIS A 288 22.04 20.43 -2.70
N PRO A 289 22.06 20.61 -4.03
CA PRO A 289 22.09 19.51 -4.99
C PRO A 289 23.34 18.62 -4.87
N GLU A 290 24.41 19.11 -4.24
CA GLU A 290 25.67 18.41 -3.99
C GLU A 290 25.56 17.28 -2.94
N GLU A 291 24.60 17.35 -2.02
CA GLU A 291 24.36 16.31 -1.00
C GLU A 291 23.69 15.06 -1.61
N PHE A 292 22.90 15.27 -2.68
CA PHE A 292 22.21 14.19 -3.37
C PHE A 292 23.21 13.23 -3.97
N GLY A 293 23.06 11.95 -3.66
CA GLY A 293 23.92 10.93 -4.22
C GLY A 293 25.22 10.70 -3.44
N THR A 294 25.62 11.62 -2.56
CA THR A 294 26.90 11.62 -1.82
C THR A 294 26.69 11.27 -0.34
N THR A 295 26.46 12.27 0.50
CA THR A 295 26.20 12.14 1.95
C THR A 295 24.74 11.81 2.25
N GLY A 296 23.85 12.02 1.28
CA GLY A 296 22.41 11.83 1.42
C GLY A 296 21.71 13.14 1.75
N ALA A 297 20.82 13.59 0.86
CA ALA A 297 20.02 14.79 1.06
C ALA A 297 18.68 14.47 1.75
N ILE A 298 18.31 15.26 2.76
CA ILE A 298 17.07 15.03 3.52
C ILE A 298 15.81 15.20 2.66
N GLU A 299 15.84 16.12 1.70
CA GLU A 299 14.74 16.33 0.74
C GLU A 299 14.56 15.10 -0.17
N GLY A 300 15.65 14.40 -0.48
CA GLY A 300 15.66 13.16 -1.24
C GLY A 300 15.11 11.95 -0.50
N VAL A 301 14.88 12.06 0.82
CA VAL A 301 14.13 11.08 1.62
C VAL A 301 12.71 11.58 1.87
N ALA A 302 12.56 12.83 2.33
CA ALA A 302 11.29 13.43 2.74
C ALA A 302 10.24 13.46 1.61
N GLY A 303 10.63 13.89 0.40
CA GLY A 303 9.73 13.97 -0.74
C GLY A 303 9.27 12.59 -1.23
N PRO A 304 10.22 11.70 -1.61
CA PRO A 304 9.88 10.35 -2.06
C PRO A 304 9.08 9.56 -1.03
N GLU A 305 9.42 9.61 0.26
CA GLU A 305 8.66 8.87 1.28
C GLU A 305 7.22 9.39 1.42
N ALA A 306 7.04 10.72 1.35
CA ALA A 306 5.71 11.32 1.31
C ALA A 306 4.94 10.91 0.04
N ALA A 307 5.59 10.87 -1.12
CA ALA A 307 4.97 10.41 -2.35
C ALA A 307 4.55 8.94 -2.28
N ASN A 308 5.37 8.08 -1.69
CA ASN A 308 5.08 6.66 -1.48
C ASN A 308 3.80 6.47 -0.65
N ASN A 309 3.74 7.11 0.52
CA ASN A 309 2.63 6.93 1.46
C ASN A 309 1.34 7.59 0.99
N ALA A 310 1.42 8.74 0.32
CA ALA A 310 0.25 9.34 -0.31
C ALA A 310 -0.28 8.49 -1.47
N ALA A 311 0.60 7.86 -2.26
CA ALA A 311 0.21 6.92 -3.30
C ALA A 311 -0.45 5.66 -2.70
N ALA A 312 0.08 5.11 -1.60
CA ALA A 312 -0.53 4.00 -0.87
C ALA A 312 -1.98 4.31 -0.43
N ALA A 313 -2.23 5.53 0.06
CA ALA A 313 -3.59 6.00 0.32
C ALA A 313 -4.43 6.12 -0.97
N GLY A 314 -3.85 6.70 -2.03
CA GLY A 314 -4.51 6.87 -3.32
C GLY A 314 -4.97 5.55 -3.96
N ILE A 315 -4.18 4.47 -3.82
CA ILE A 315 -4.49 3.12 -4.32
C ILE A 315 -5.83 2.59 -3.78
N LEU A 316 -6.21 2.97 -2.55
CA LEU A 316 -7.47 2.54 -1.97
C LEU A 316 -8.69 3.18 -2.66
N VAL A 317 -8.54 4.33 -3.33
CA VAL A 317 -9.65 5.01 -4.01
C VAL A 317 -10.22 4.16 -5.14
N PRO A 318 -9.50 3.81 -6.22
CA PRO A 318 -10.05 2.99 -7.29
C PRO A 318 -10.43 1.58 -6.80
N MET A 319 -9.73 1.04 -5.79
CA MET A 319 -10.11 -0.25 -5.21
C MET A 319 -11.50 -0.19 -4.54
N LEU A 320 -11.75 0.81 -3.69
CA LEU A 320 -13.03 0.93 -2.96
C LEU A 320 -14.17 1.43 -3.86
N THR A 321 -13.88 2.35 -4.78
CA THR A 321 -14.88 3.05 -5.59
C THR A 321 -15.16 2.38 -6.94
N LEU A 322 -14.15 1.77 -7.56
CA LEU A 322 -14.26 1.10 -8.86
C LEU A 322 -14.05 -0.41 -8.77
N GLY A 323 -13.68 -0.97 -7.62
CA GLY A 323 -13.33 -2.39 -7.53
C GLY A 323 -12.13 -2.77 -8.41
N LEU A 324 -11.28 -1.80 -8.76
CA LEU A 324 -10.13 -2.02 -9.64
C LEU A 324 -8.84 -2.02 -8.82
N PRO A 325 -8.03 -3.10 -8.86
CA PRO A 325 -6.77 -3.14 -8.15
C PRO A 325 -5.68 -2.42 -8.97
N THR A 326 -5.02 -1.43 -8.35
CA THR A 326 -3.89 -0.71 -8.96
C THR A 326 -2.52 -1.16 -8.43
N SER A 327 -2.50 -2.13 -7.52
CA SER A 327 -1.30 -2.77 -6.99
C SER A 327 -1.57 -4.22 -6.59
N ALA A 328 -0.51 -5.01 -6.35
CA ALA A 328 -0.63 -6.38 -5.85
C ALA A 328 -1.36 -6.44 -4.49
N THR A 329 -1.04 -5.51 -3.58
CA THR A 329 -1.70 -5.39 -2.27
C THR A 329 -3.19 -5.09 -2.41
N ALA A 330 -3.56 -4.16 -3.31
CA ALA A 330 -4.96 -3.87 -3.59
C ALA A 330 -5.69 -5.07 -4.21
N ALA A 331 -5.02 -5.87 -5.05
CA ALA A 331 -5.61 -7.09 -5.59
C ALA A 331 -5.92 -8.11 -4.49
N ILE A 332 -5.00 -8.34 -3.55
CA ILE A 332 -5.25 -9.22 -2.40
C ILE A 332 -6.37 -8.67 -1.50
N MET A 333 -6.41 -7.36 -1.25
CA MET A 333 -7.50 -6.74 -0.49
C MET A 333 -8.86 -6.87 -1.21
N LEU A 334 -8.89 -6.73 -2.54
CA LEU A 334 -10.10 -6.93 -3.35
C LEU A 334 -10.60 -8.39 -3.23
N SER A 335 -9.69 -9.35 -3.32
CA SER A 335 -9.98 -10.77 -3.10
C SER A 335 -10.48 -11.05 -1.68
N ALA A 336 -9.92 -10.36 -0.68
CA ALA A 336 -10.41 -10.43 0.68
C ALA A 336 -11.86 -9.95 0.76
N PHE A 337 -12.21 -8.81 0.15
CA PHE A 337 -13.59 -8.31 0.15
C PHE A 337 -14.55 -9.36 -0.42
N GLN A 338 -14.20 -9.95 -1.55
CA GLN A 338 -14.99 -11.01 -2.18
C GLN A 338 -15.14 -12.24 -1.28
N SER A 339 -14.09 -12.61 -0.53
CA SER A 339 -14.13 -13.73 0.43
C SER A 339 -15.08 -13.47 1.61
N TYR A 340 -15.28 -12.20 1.99
CA TYR A 340 -16.30 -11.79 2.97
C TYR A 340 -17.70 -11.61 2.35
N GLY A 341 -17.89 -11.94 1.07
CA GLY A 341 -19.14 -11.73 0.34
C GLY A 341 -19.43 -10.26 0.05
N ILE A 342 -18.40 -9.41 0.07
CA ILE A 342 -18.50 -7.97 -0.15
C ILE A 342 -17.98 -7.67 -1.55
N GLN A 343 -18.78 -7.02 -2.39
CA GLN A 343 -18.37 -6.63 -3.73
C GLN A 343 -17.89 -5.17 -3.72
N PRO A 344 -16.59 -4.89 -3.92
CA PRO A 344 -16.11 -3.52 -4.04
C PRO A 344 -16.58 -2.88 -5.35
N GLY A 345 -16.65 -1.55 -5.37
CA GLY A 345 -17.14 -0.79 -6.51
C GLY A 345 -18.08 0.33 -6.10
N PRO A 346 -18.79 0.95 -7.08
CA PRO A 346 -19.53 2.19 -6.82
C PRO A 346 -20.65 2.02 -5.78
N LEU A 347 -21.23 0.82 -5.71
CA LEU A 347 -22.29 0.46 -4.77
C LEU A 347 -21.78 0.19 -3.35
N LEU A 348 -20.47 0.06 -3.14
CA LEU A 348 -19.91 -0.21 -1.81
C LEU A 348 -20.21 0.95 -0.84
N PHE A 349 -20.15 2.19 -1.32
CA PHE A 349 -20.40 3.39 -0.52
C PHE A 349 -21.87 3.58 -0.13
N THR A 350 -22.80 2.91 -0.81
CA THR A 350 -24.24 2.95 -0.51
C THR A 350 -24.68 1.70 0.24
N GLY A 351 -24.28 0.52 -0.23
CA GLY A 351 -24.65 -0.77 0.36
C GLY A 351 -23.88 -1.14 1.62
N GLN A 352 -22.64 -0.65 1.78
CA GLN A 352 -21.80 -0.90 2.96
C GLN A 352 -21.15 0.38 3.49
N ALA A 353 -21.91 1.48 3.51
CA ALA A 353 -21.44 2.79 3.95
C ALA A 353 -20.76 2.72 5.34
N GLU A 354 -21.34 1.99 6.28
CA GLU A 354 -20.78 1.85 7.63
C GLU A 354 -19.36 1.26 7.60
N LEU A 355 -19.13 0.17 6.85
CA LEU A 355 -17.82 -0.43 6.73
C LEU A 355 -16.83 0.52 6.08
N VAL A 356 -17.21 1.14 4.96
CA VAL A 356 -16.32 2.03 4.19
C VAL A 356 -15.88 3.23 5.02
N TRP A 357 -16.82 3.91 5.66
CA TRP A 357 -16.50 5.09 6.45
C TRP A 357 -15.77 4.74 7.74
N THR A 358 -16.08 3.60 8.37
CA THR A 358 -15.30 3.09 9.51
C THR A 358 -13.86 2.78 9.10
N LEU A 359 -13.67 2.17 7.93
CA LEU A 359 -12.36 1.90 7.36
C LEU A 359 -11.58 3.21 7.11
N ILE A 360 -12.19 4.19 6.44
CA ILE A 360 -11.55 5.50 6.18
C ILE A 360 -11.19 6.19 7.51
N ALA A 361 -12.10 6.19 8.50
CA ALA A 361 -11.83 6.76 9.82
C ALA A 361 -10.66 6.03 10.52
N SER A 362 -10.60 4.70 10.39
CA SER A 362 -9.51 3.90 10.96
C SER A 362 -8.14 4.22 10.34
N LEU A 363 -8.08 4.69 9.08
CA LEU A 363 -6.82 5.11 8.45
C LEU A 363 -6.22 6.35 9.13
N TYR A 364 -7.05 7.30 9.58
CA TYR A 364 -6.59 8.43 10.38
C TYR A 364 -6.01 7.97 11.72
N ILE A 365 -6.70 7.04 12.38
CA ILE A 365 -6.25 6.46 13.65
C ILE A 365 -4.95 5.69 13.45
N ALA A 366 -4.86 4.87 12.41
CA ALA A 366 -3.68 4.10 12.05
C ALA A 366 -2.47 5.00 11.78
N ASN A 367 -2.64 6.10 11.03
CA ASN A 367 -1.57 7.08 10.81
C ASN A 367 -1.00 7.62 12.14
N ILE A 368 -1.86 7.96 13.11
CA ILE A 368 -1.43 8.41 14.43
C ILE A 368 -0.71 7.28 15.19
N MET A 369 -1.30 6.08 15.21
CA MET A 369 -0.70 4.90 15.87
C MET A 369 0.67 4.57 15.28
N LEU A 370 0.84 4.66 13.98
CA LEU A 370 2.10 4.36 13.30
C LEU A 370 3.20 5.34 13.67
N VAL A 371 2.91 6.64 13.79
CA VAL A 371 3.90 7.59 14.32
C VAL A 371 4.27 7.26 15.75
N VAL A 372 3.28 6.97 16.60
CA VAL A 372 3.50 6.63 18.00
C VAL A 372 4.33 5.34 18.14
N LEU A 373 4.13 4.36 17.26
CA LEU A 373 4.89 3.11 17.25
C LEU A 373 6.30 3.27 16.67
N ASN A 374 6.45 3.99 15.56
CA ASN A 374 7.71 4.02 14.80
C ASN A 374 8.69 5.10 15.28
N LEU A 375 8.20 6.25 15.75
CA LEU A 375 9.08 7.34 16.17
C LEU A 375 9.96 6.98 17.38
N PRO A 376 9.48 6.24 18.39
CA PRO A 376 10.31 5.77 19.49
C PRO A 376 11.36 4.73 19.08
N LEU A 377 11.12 3.96 18.01
CA LEU A 377 12.06 2.93 17.51
C LEU A 377 13.28 3.53 16.78
N VAL A 378 13.31 4.86 16.62
CA VAL A 378 14.43 5.58 15.99
C VAL A 378 15.64 5.73 16.92
N GLY A 379 15.45 5.60 18.24
CA GLY A 379 16.54 5.62 19.24
C GLY A 379 16.53 4.39 20.12
#